data_AF-A0A2L1U3E6-F1
#
_entry.id   AF-A0A2L1U3E6-F1
#
_cell.length_a   1.000
_cell.length_b   1.000
_cell.length_c   1.000
_cell.angle_alpha   90.00
_cell.angle_beta   90.00
_cell.angle_gamma   90.00
#
_symmetry.space_group_name_H-M   'P 1'
#
loop_
_entity.id
_entity.type
_entity.pdbx_description
1 polymer ?
#
loop_
_entity_poly.entity_id
_entity_poly.type
_entity_poly.pdbx_seq_one_letter_code
_entity_poly.pdbx_strand_id
1 'polypeptide(L)'
;MGVDDKTGTNGLFAKAVPGPSKGPCGIWDDASQGECGGQNPFYYIKSNMETNSSFVKYRDPASKAPWLYSRSKKEMYTYEDEESLAFKADYINSKGYGGAIIWELSGDAPSKGSTLTTILYNKLLAGK
;
A
#
# COMPACT_ATOMS: atom_id res chain seq x y z
N MET A 1 15.03 2.55 8.38
CA MET A 1 15.18 3.74 7.51
C MET A 1 13.91 4.56 7.66
N GLY A 2 14.05 5.88 7.86
CA GLY A 2 12.92 6.81 7.93
C GLY A 2 12.99 7.80 6.76
N VAL A 3 12.01 8.70 6.65
CA VAL A 3 11.99 9.77 5.65
C VAL A 3 12.41 11.11 6.28
N ASP A 4 13.21 11.89 5.56
CA ASP A 4 13.59 13.25 5.96
C ASP A 4 12.47 14.22 5.60
N ASP A 5 11.71 14.62 6.63
CA ASP A 5 10.54 15.47 6.49
C ASP A 5 10.83 16.91 6.03
N LYS A 6 12.11 17.27 5.88
CA LYS A 6 12.57 18.56 5.31
C LYS A 6 12.82 18.51 3.80
N THR A 7 12.84 17.33 3.19
CA THR A 7 13.31 17.15 1.81
C THR A 7 12.22 16.74 0.82
N GLY A 8 10.99 16.54 1.31
CA GLY A 8 9.84 16.17 0.49
C GLY A 8 8.54 16.73 1.07
N THR A 9 7.42 16.34 0.47
CA THR A 9 6.07 16.77 0.91
C THR A 9 5.33 15.57 1.45
N ASN A 10 5.04 15.57 2.76
CA ASN A 10 4.29 14.49 3.41
C ASN A 10 4.86 13.09 3.13
N GLY A 11 6.18 12.95 3.24
CA GLY A 11 6.92 11.73 2.95
C GLY A 11 7.19 11.49 1.46
N LEU A 12 6.36 11.99 0.55
CA LEU A 12 6.56 11.85 -0.89
C LEU A 12 7.75 12.70 -1.36
N PHE A 13 8.61 12.10 -2.21
CA PHE A 13 9.87 12.67 -2.69
C PHE A 13 10.90 13.03 -1.60
N ALA A 14 10.64 12.62 -0.35
CA ALA A 14 11.58 12.80 0.73
C ALA A 14 12.78 11.85 0.57
N LYS A 15 13.96 12.33 0.94
CA LYS A 15 15.14 11.47 1.03
C LYS A 15 14.94 10.45 2.14
N ALA A 16 15.34 9.21 1.87
CA ALA A 16 15.50 8.23 2.92
C ALA A 16 16.66 8.66 3.82
N VAL A 17 16.42 8.71 5.13
CA VAL A 17 17.44 8.93 6.14
C VAL A 17 18.13 7.59 6.41
N PRO A 18 19.45 7.47 6.16
CA PRO A 18 20.21 6.30 6.56
C PRO A 18 20.09 6.14 8.09
N GLY A 19 19.71 4.96 8.54
CA GLY A 19 19.63 4.62 9.96
C GLY A 19 20.18 3.22 10.19
N PRO A 20 20.47 2.84 11.45
CA PRO A 20 21.07 1.55 11.80
C PRO A 20 20.16 0.35 11.48
N SER A 21 18.88 0.59 11.16
CA SER A 21 17.86 -0.43 10.89
C SER A 21 17.35 -0.30 9.45
N LYS A 22 17.17 -1.44 8.76
CA LYS A 22 16.75 -1.55 7.35
C LYS A 22 15.37 -0.95 7.00
N GLY A 23 14.59 -0.52 7.99
CA GLY A 23 13.19 -0.10 7.86
C GLY A 23 12.50 -0.30 9.20
N PRO A 24 11.31 0.26 9.47
CA PRO A 24 10.43 -0.33 10.46
C PRO A 24 10.07 -1.76 10.03
N CYS A 25 9.91 -2.69 10.98
CA CYS A 25 9.47 -4.05 10.66
C CYS A 25 7.95 -4.04 10.51
N GLY A 26 7.45 -4.49 9.36
CA GLY A 26 6.05 -4.81 9.15
C GLY A 26 5.70 -6.18 9.68
N ILE A 27 4.40 -6.50 9.74
CA ILE A 27 3.94 -7.76 10.34
C ILE A 27 4.23 -9.00 9.48
N TRP A 28 4.68 -8.84 8.24
CA TRP A 28 5.12 -9.91 7.35
C TRP A 28 6.65 -9.99 7.20
N ASP A 29 7.39 -9.09 7.84
CA ASP A 29 8.84 -9.15 7.87
C ASP A 29 9.34 -10.23 8.85
N ASP A 30 10.47 -10.87 8.54
CA ASP A 30 11.19 -11.71 9.50
C ASP A 30 12.19 -10.85 10.31
N ALA A 31 11.68 -10.25 11.38
CA ALA A 31 12.49 -9.44 12.28
C ALA A 31 13.61 -10.25 12.97
N SER A 32 13.48 -11.58 13.09
CA SER A 32 14.48 -12.43 13.75
C SER A 32 15.77 -12.56 12.93
N GLN A 33 15.65 -12.42 11.60
CA GLN A 33 16.78 -12.40 10.66
C GLN A 33 17.31 -10.98 10.39
N GLY A 34 16.76 -9.97 11.07
CA GLY A 34 17.09 -8.57 10.80
C GLY A 34 16.65 -8.11 9.41
N GLU A 35 15.61 -8.72 8.86
CA GLU A 35 15.03 -8.39 7.56
C GLU A 35 13.76 -7.55 7.75
N CYS A 36 13.94 -6.25 8.00
CA CYS A 36 12.80 -5.32 8.15
C CYS A 36 12.70 -4.43 6.92
N GLY A 37 11.67 -4.66 6.10
CA GLY A 37 11.36 -3.90 4.89
C GLY A 37 10.08 -3.05 5.01
N GLY A 38 9.36 -3.15 6.13
CA GLY A 38 8.07 -2.50 6.33
C GLY A 38 6.92 -3.25 5.66
N GLN A 39 7.06 -4.56 5.43
CA GLN A 39 6.06 -5.36 4.73
C GLN A 39 4.82 -5.55 5.60
N ASN A 40 3.75 -4.85 5.21
CA ASN A 40 2.45 -4.94 5.83
C ASN A 40 1.40 -5.30 4.77
N PRO A 41 0.57 -6.32 5.00
CA PRO A 41 -0.52 -6.66 4.09
C PRO A 41 -1.61 -5.60 4.07
N PHE A 42 -2.38 -5.58 2.99
CA PHE A 42 -3.49 -4.64 2.83
C PHE A 42 -4.46 -4.67 4.01
N TYR A 43 -4.83 -5.87 4.52
CA TYR A 43 -5.72 -5.95 5.68
C TYR A 43 -5.17 -5.22 6.91
N TYR A 44 -3.85 -5.30 7.14
CA TYR A 44 -3.23 -4.67 8.30
C TYR A 44 -3.17 -3.17 8.14
N ILE A 45 -2.76 -2.70 6.95
CA ILE A 45 -2.76 -1.28 6.60
C ILE A 45 -4.16 -0.71 6.79
N LYS A 46 -5.18 -1.36 6.24
CA LYS A 46 -6.58 -0.92 6.30
C LYS A 46 -7.12 -0.82 7.72
N SER A 47 -6.91 -1.86 8.53
CA SER A 47 -7.53 -1.93 9.87
C SER A 47 -6.74 -1.22 10.97
N ASN A 48 -5.42 -1.08 10.82
CA ASN A 48 -4.55 -0.59 11.90
C ASN A 48 -3.79 0.68 11.55
N MET A 49 -3.49 0.92 10.28
CA MET A 49 -2.65 2.07 9.89
C MET A 49 -3.51 3.22 9.37
N GLU A 50 -4.50 2.97 8.51
CA GLU A 50 -5.45 4.00 8.06
C GLU A 50 -6.28 4.56 9.22
N THR A 51 -6.56 3.76 10.25
CA THR A 51 -7.35 4.13 11.43
C THR A 51 -6.52 4.79 12.53
N ASN A 52 -5.19 4.79 12.41
CA ASN A 52 -4.29 5.36 13.39
C ASN A 52 -4.04 6.84 13.11
N SER A 53 -4.38 7.70 14.07
CA SER A 53 -4.25 9.16 13.96
C SER A 53 -2.81 9.66 13.73
N SER A 54 -1.79 8.83 13.95
CA SER A 54 -0.39 9.16 13.65
C SER A 54 -0.07 9.08 12.16
N PHE A 55 -0.92 8.42 11.36
CA PHE A 55 -0.79 8.34 9.91
C PHE A 55 -1.85 9.21 9.23
N VAL A 56 -1.44 9.87 8.16
CA VAL A 56 -2.35 10.58 7.25
C VAL A 56 -2.28 9.90 5.89
N LYS A 57 -3.44 9.59 5.32
CA LYS A 57 -3.58 9.05 3.96
C LYS A 57 -3.58 10.17 2.94
N TYR A 58 -2.80 9.99 1.89
CA TYR A 58 -2.72 10.88 0.74
C TYR A 58 -2.90 10.06 -0.54
N ARG A 59 -3.19 10.75 -1.65
CA ARG A 59 -3.24 10.18 -3.00
C ARG A 59 -2.62 11.14 -4.00
N ASP A 60 -1.89 10.59 -4.96
CA ASP A 60 -1.32 11.37 -6.04
C ASP A 60 -2.36 11.48 -7.17
N PRO A 61 -2.79 12.69 -7.56
CA PRO A 61 -3.78 12.86 -8.62
C PRO A 61 -3.30 12.34 -9.99
N ALA A 62 -1.99 12.25 -10.23
CA ALA A 62 -1.46 11.75 -11.50
C ALA A 62 -1.43 10.22 -11.55
N SER A 63 -0.70 9.57 -10.65
CA SER A 63 -0.60 8.09 -10.62
C SER A 63 -1.81 7.38 -10.03
N LYS A 64 -2.70 8.11 -9.34
CA LYS A 64 -3.81 7.58 -8.52
C LYS A 64 -3.36 6.69 -7.36
N ALA A 65 -2.07 6.59 -7.08
CA ALA A 65 -1.55 5.74 -6.02
C ALA A 65 -1.74 6.37 -4.62
N PRO A 66 -2.14 5.59 -3.61
CA PRO A 66 -2.23 6.05 -2.24
C PRO A 66 -0.89 5.89 -1.51
N TRP A 67 -0.71 6.67 -0.45
CA TRP A 67 0.31 6.39 0.56
C TRP A 67 -0.14 6.86 1.94
N LEU A 68 0.42 6.23 2.97
CA LEU A 68 0.34 6.69 4.35
C LEU A 68 1.64 7.39 4.72
N TYR A 69 1.54 8.49 5.45
CA TYR A 69 2.70 9.15 6.03
C TYR A 69 2.48 9.50 7.50
N SER A 70 3.48 9.18 8.33
CA SER A 70 3.55 9.60 9.72
C SER A 70 4.77 10.49 9.94
N ARG A 71 4.54 11.77 10.27
CA ARG A 71 5.63 12.71 10.60
C ARG A 71 6.34 12.34 11.89
N SER A 72 5.60 11.92 12.92
CA SER A 72 6.17 11.55 14.22
C SER A 72 7.06 10.32 14.13
N LYS A 73 6.66 9.33 13.33
CA LYS A 73 7.45 8.11 13.09
C LYS A 73 8.51 8.28 12.00
N LYS A 74 8.37 9.30 11.14
CA LYS A 74 9.15 9.47 9.90
C LYS A 74 9.04 8.22 9.01
N GLU A 75 7.85 7.69 8.88
CA GLU A 75 7.56 6.49 8.07
C GLU A 75 6.59 6.84 6.95
N MET A 76 6.88 6.33 5.75
CA MET A 76 6.00 6.41 4.58
C MET A 76 5.74 5.00 4.07
N TYR A 77 4.48 4.66 3.81
CA TYR A 77 4.08 3.38 3.25
C TYR A 77 3.30 3.61 1.96
N THR A 78 3.81 3.07 0.85
CA THR A 78 3.04 2.91 -0.39
C THR A 78 2.31 1.58 -0.34
N TYR A 79 1.10 1.53 -0.86
CA TYR A 79 0.29 0.33 -0.87
C TYR A 79 -0.76 0.42 -1.97
N GLU A 80 -1.51 -0.66 -2.15
CA GLU A 80 -2.64 -0.69 -3.06
C GLU A 80 -3.94 -0.53 -2.27
N ASP A 81 -4.89 0.23 -2.78
CA ASP A 81 -6.21 0.37 -2.17
C ASP A 81 -7.35 0.18 -3.17
N GLU A 82 -8.58 0.25 -2.67
CA GLU A 82 -9.77 -0.04 -3.45
C GLU A 82 -9.89 0.86 -4.69
N GLU A 83 -9.54 2.14 -4.54
CA GLU A 83 -9.63 3.14 -5.61
C GLU A 83 -8.51 2.95 -6.65
N SER A 84 -7.25 2.81 -6.22
CA SER A 84 -6.14 2.64 -7.17
C SER A 84 -6.25 1.34 -7.96
N LEU A 85 -6.74 0.27 -7.33
CA LEU A 85 -6.96 -1.01 -7.99
C LEU A 85 -8.12 -0.96 -8.98
N ALA A 86 -9.22 -0.27 -8.62
CA ALA A 86 -10.34 -0.04 -9.53
C ALA A 86 -9.90 0.69 -10.81
N PHE A 87 -9.08 1.75 -10.68
CA PHE A 87 -8.51 2.46 -11.81
C PHE A 87 -7.64 1.57 -12.70
N LYS A 88 -6.78 0.73 -12.10
CA LYS A 88 -5.94 -0.22 -12.85
C LYS A 88 -6.77 -1.26 -13.61
N ALA A 89 -7.84 -1.77 -13.01
CA ALA A 89 -8.74 -2.72 -13.67
C ALA A 89 -9.51 -2.09 -14.85
N ASP A 90 -9.97 -0.84 -14.70
CA ASP A 90 -10.58 -0.10 -15.82
C ASP A 90 -9.58 0.15 -16.94
N TYR A 91 -8.32 0.46 -16.60
CA TYR A 91 -7.25 0.60 -17.57
C TYR A 91 -7.01 -0.69 -18.35
N ILE A 92 -6.93 -1.84 -17.67
CA ILE A 92 -6.78 -3.17 -18.29
C ILE A 92 -7.88 -3.43 -19.32
N ASN A 93 -9.14 -3.22 -18.96
CA ASN A 93 -10.26 -3.40 -19.88
C ASN A 93 -10.20 -2.40 -21.06
N SER A 94 -9.93 -1.12 -20.79
CA SER A 94 -9.89 -0.08 -21.83
C SER A 94 -8.78 -0.30 -22.88
N LYS A 95 -7.70 -0.99 -22.49
CA LYS A 95 -6.57 -1.31 -23.36
C LYS A 95 -6.64 -2.72 -23.95
N GLY A 96 -7.63 -3.52 -23.58
CA GLY A 96 -7.74 -4.91 -24.02
C GLY A 96 -6.61 -5.81 -23.53
N TYR A 97 -6.07 -5.54 -22.33
CA TYR A 97 -5.04 -6.39 -21.74
C TYR A 97 -5.62 -7.69 -21.16
N GLY A 98 -4.77 -8.71 -21.05
CA GLY A 98 -5.19 -10.07 -20.69
C GLY A 98 -5.65 -10.29 -19.24
N GLY A 99 -5.43 -9.33 -18.34
CA GLY A 99 -5.85 -9.43 -16.94
C GLY A 99 -4.84 -8.80 -15.97
N ALA A 100 -4.90 -9.25 -14.72
CA ALA A 100 -4.01 -8.82 -13.64
C ALA A 100 -3.40 -10.02 -12.92
N ILE A 101 -2.17 -9.84 -12.42
CA ILE A 101 -1.53 -10.73 -11.45
C ILE A 101 -1.43 -9.96 -10.14
N ILE A 102 -1.71 -10.64 -9.02
CA ILE A 102 -1.58 -10.08 -7.67
C ILE A 102 -0.66 -10.96 -6.83
N TRP A 103 0.05 -10.35 -5.90
CA TRP A 103 0.88 -11.03 -4.90
C TRP A 103 0.59 -10.43 -3.52
N GLU A 104 0.04 -11.16 -2.56
CA GLU A 104 -0.61 -12.48 -2.68
C GLU A 104 -1.97 -12.46 -1.97
N LEU A 105 -2.73 -13.56 -2.09
CA LEU A 105 -4.14 -13.60 -1.70
C LEU A 105 -4.38 -13.39 -0.20
N SER A 106 -3.51 -13.90 0.67
CA SER A 106 -3.65 -13.76 2.13
C SER A 106 -3.49 -12.30 2.61
N GLY A 107 -2.98 -11.41 1.76
CA GLY A 107 -2.88 -9.98 2.00
C GLY A 107 -4.22 -9.24 1.93
N ASP A 108 -5.21 -9.78 1.22
CA ASP A 108 -6.57 -9.22 1.13
C ASP A 108 -7.49 -9.90 2.16
N ALA A 109 -7.70 -9.27 3.32
CA ALA A 109 -8.56 -9.85 4.35
C ALA A 109 -9.23 -8.84 5.30
N PRO A 110 -10.17 -7.99 4.83
CA PRO A 110 -11.01 -7.19 5.71
C PRO A 110 -12.06 -8.09 6.37
N SER A 111 -11.62 -8.84 7.37
CA SER A 111 -12.30 -9.86 8.17
C SER A 111 -13.16 -10.90 7.42
N LYS A 112 -12.85 -11.12 6.13
CA LYS A 112 -13.14 -12.29 5.27
C LYS A 112 -14.32 -12.22 4.29
N GLY A 113 -14.68 -11.02 3.84
CA GLY A 113 -15.50 -10.84 2.63
C GLY A 113 -14.71 -10.50 1.35
N SER A 114 -13.38 -10.36 1.43
CA SER A 114 -12.46 -9.87 0.39
C SER A 114 -12.84 -8.54 -0.27
N THR A 115 -11.88 -7.63 -0.43
CA THR A 115 -12.15 -6.31 -1.04
C THR A 115 -11.46 -6.17 -2.38
N LEU A 116 -10.13 -6.23 -2.39
CA LEU A 116 -9.33 -5.97 -3.57
C LEU A 116 -9.56 -7.05 -4.64
N THR A 117 -9.60 -8.31 -4.23
CA THR A 117 -9.88 -9.44 -5.13
C THR A 117 -11.32 -9.41 -5.66
N THR A 118 -12.29 -8.98 -4.85
CA THR A 118 -13.69 -8.78 -5.28
C THR A 118 -13.80 -7.69 -6.34
N ILE A 119 -13.07 -6.58 -6.19
CA ILE A 119 -12.99 -5.52 -7.20
C ILE A 119 -12.45 -6.05 -8.53
N LEU A 120 -11.34 -6.81 -8.48
CA LEU A 120 -10.76 -7.41 -9.68
C LEU A 120 -11.72 -8.38 -10.36
N TYR A 121 -12.37 -9.27 -9.59
CA TYR A 121 -13.37 -10.20 -10.12
C TYR A 121 -14.50 -9.46 -10.84
N ASN A 122 -15.10 -8.47 -10.16
CA ASN A 122 -16.24 -7.73 -10.70
C ASN A 122 -15.88 -6.94 -11.97
N LYS A 123 -14.69 -6.33 -12.03
CA LYS A 123 -14.29 -5.51 -13.18
C LYS A 123 -13.76 -6.33 -14.34
N LEU A 124 -13.02 -7.41 -14.09
CA LEU A 124 -12.32 -8.14 -15.14
C LEU A 124 -13.11 -9.32 -15.69
N LEU A 125 -13.98 -9.93 -14.87
CA LEU A 125 -14.64 -11.21 -15.16
C LEU A 125 -16.17 -11.13 -15.12
N ALA A 126 -16.77 -10.44 -14.14
CA ALA A 126 -18.23 -10.45 -14.01
C ALA A 126 -18.92 -9.80 -15.22
N GLY A 127 -19.78 -10.56 -15.90
CA GLY A 127 -20.56 -10.08 -17.06
C GLY A 127 -19.87 -10.19 -18.42
N LYS A 128 -18.72 -10.85 -18.50
CA LYS A 128 -18.19 -11.46 -19.74
C LYS A 128 -18.67 -12.91 -19.82
#